data_AF-Q2U237-F1
#
_entry.id   AF-Q2U237-F1
#
_cell.length_a   1.000
_cell.length_b   1.000
_cell.length_c   1.000
_cell.angle_alpha   90.00
_cell.angle_beta   90.00
_cell.angle_gamma   90.00
#
_symmetry.space_group_name_H-M   'P 1'
#
loop_
_entity.id
_entity.type
_entity.pdbx_description
1 polymer ?
#
loop_
_entity_poly.entity_id
_entity_poly.type
_entity_poly.pdbx_seq_one_letter_code
_entity_poly.pdbx_strand_id
1 'polypeptide(L)'
;MLSQRFLTRRLPQVAVRYNAPRAFFSQGRTLAAAELDDPLQNGNYQNPPRVKRAFRDPHGDWWDKQERRNFGEPVHEENEILGVFSPEQYTHVTSRKGFFHLGVFVATFLGFCGLVSFYYPDKPSVPRTYPEGLEKELGGPNAVKARKSGEDSW
;
A
#
# COMPACT_ATOMS: atom_id res chain seq x y z
N MET A 1 -38.19 31.49 -31.98
CA MET A 1 -38.04 31.09 -30.56
C MET A 1 -36.58 31.28 -30.18
N LEU A 2 -36.30 32.23 -29.28
CA LEU A 2 -34.96 32.72 -28.98
C LEU A 2 -34.14 31.70 -28.16
N SER A 3 -32.90 31.50 -28.59
CA SER A 3 -31.85 30.75 -27.91
C SER A 3 -31.30 31.56 -26.72
N GLN A 4 -31.27 30.98 -25.53
CA GLN A 4 -30.50 31.51 -24.40
C GLN A 4 -29.44 30.49 -23.98
N ARG A 5 -28.20 30.78 -24.35
CA ARG A 5 -27.00 30.10 -23.86
C ARG A 5 -26.58 30.77 -22.55
N PHE A 6 -26.66 30.05 -21.44
CA PHE A 6 -26.13 30.51 -20.15
C PHE A 6 -24.61 30.33 -20.12
N LEU A 7 -23.88 31.45 -20.03
CA LEU A 7 -22.43 31.51 -19.93
C LEU A 7 -22.06 31.60 -18.44
N THR A 8 -21.67 30.49 -17.83
CA THR A 8 -21.24 30.46 -16.41
C THR A 8 -19.79 30.90 -16.29
N ARG A 9 -19.56 32.18 -16.02
CA ARG A 9 -18.23 32.72 -15.71
C ARG A 9 -17.96 32.56 -14.21
N ARG A 10 -17.08 31.62 -13.83
CA ARG A 10 -16.56 31.51 -12.44
C ARG A 10 -15.78 32.78 -12.09
N LEU A 11 -16.13 33.42 -10.98
CA LEU A 11 -15.35 34.51 -10.36
C LEU A 11 -14.17 33.92 -9.57
N PRO A 12 -12.96 34.48 -9.63
CA PRO A 12 -11.86 34.07 -8.78
C PRO A 12 -12.11 34.55 -7.33
N GLN A 13 -12.11 33.62 -6.37
CA GLN A 13 -12.04 33.97 -4.96
C GLN A 13 -10.64 34.49 -4.64
N VAL A 14 -10.51 35.80 -4.47
CA VAL A 14 -9.30 36.42 -3.90
C VAL A 14 -9.38 36.24 -2.38
N ALA A 15 -8.57 35.33 -1.84
CA ALA A 15 -8.39 35.20 -0.40
C ALA A 15 -7.58 36.40 0.11
N VAL A 16 -8.26 37.36 0.73
CA VAL A 16 -7.62 38.50 1.42
C VAL A 16 -6.95 37.96 2.68
N ARG A 17 -5.63 37.80 2.65
CA ARG A 17 -4.84 37.53 3.86
C ARG A 17 -4.70 38.84 4.64
N TYR A 18 -5.51 39.01 5.67
CA TYR A 18 -5.28 40.06 6.66
C TYR A 18 -4.08 39.65 7.52
N ASN A 19 -2.89 40.20 7.22
CA ASN A 19 -1.77 40.19 8.15
C ASN A 19 -2.06 41.21 9.26
N ALA A 20 -2.70 40.77 10.34
CA ALA A 20 -2.79 41.58 11.54
C ALA A 20 -1.38 41.77 12.13
N PRO A 21 -0.89 43.02 12.33
CA PRO A 21 0.40 43.24 12.95
C PRO A 21 0.33 42.79 14.41
N ARG A 22 1.03 41.69 14.75
CA ARG A 22 1.24 41.29 16.15
C ARG A 22 2.09 42.37 16.83
N ALA A 23 1.59 42.93 17.92
CA ALA A 23 2.34 43.89 18.73
C ALA A 23 3.63 43.24 19.27
N PHE A 24 4.78 43.85 19.01
CA PHE A 24 6.09 43.35 19.43
C PHE A 24 6.27 43.26 20.97
N PHE A 25 5.36 43.87 21.73
CA PHE A 25 5.43 43.94 23.20
C PHE A 25 4.62 42.86 23.91
N SER A 26 3.80 42.09 23.19
CA SER A 26 3.15 40.91 23.76
C SER A 26 4.06 39.68 23.60
N GLN A 27 5.27 39.75 24.15
CA GLN A 27 5.96 38.52 24.55
C GLN A 27 5.27 38.05 25.82
N GLY A 28 4.13 37.37 25.67
CA GLY A 28 3.66 36.49 26.73
C GLY A 28 4.83 35.55 27.02
N ARG A 29 5.39 35.64 28.23
CA ARG A 29 6.34 34.63 28.72
C ARG A 29 5.63 33.30 28.57
N THR A 30 5.92 32.57 27.50
CA THR A 30 5.70 31.14 27.48
C THR A 30 6.49 30.66 28.68
N LEU A 31 5.78 30.25 29.73
CA LEU A 31 6.40 29.44 30.76
C LEU A 31 7.06 28.31 29.98
N ALA A 32 8.40 28.35 29.87
CA ALA A 32 9.14 27.16 29.57
C ALA A 32 8.76 26.24 30.72
N ALA A 33 7.79 25.35 30.46
CA ALA A 33 7.49 24.26 31.36
C ALA A 33 8.86 23.68 31.71
N ALA A 34 9.16 23.58 33.02
CA ALA A 34 10.40 22.99 33.50
C ALA A 34 10.70 21.81 32.57
N GLU A 35 11.81 21.91 31.83
CA GLU A 35 12.16 20.97 30.77
C GLU A 35 12.22 19.60 31.45
N LEU A 36 11.10 18.89 31.42
CA LEU A 36 11.01 17.54 31.92
C LEU A 36 11.98 16.81 30.99
N ASP A 37 13.07 16.31 31.58
CA ASP A 37 14.09 15.51 30.90
C ASP A 37 13.45 14.16 30.52
N ASP A 38 12.53 14.25 29.57
CA ASP A 38 11.70 13.18 29.03
C ASP A 38 11.85 13.25 27.50
N PRO A 39 13.00 12.79 26.97
CA PRO A 39 13.28 12.81 25.54
C PRO A 39 12.29 11.97 24.71
N LEU A 40 11.61 11.01 25.36
CA LEU A 40 10.60 10.16 24.73
C LEU A 40 9.17 10.74 24.85
N GLN A 41 8.98 11.80 25.64
CA GLN A 41 7.69 12.43 25.93
C GLN A 41 6.64 11.42 26.40
N ASN A 42 7.06 10.40 27.15
CA ASN A 42 6.21 9.29 27.59
C ASN A 42 5.80 9.39 29.07
N GLY A 43 6.06 10.52 29.72
CA GLY A 43 5.69 10.79 31.11
C GLY A 43 6.60 10.06 32.11
N ASN A 44 7.90 9.93 31.80
CA ASN A 44 8.86 9.11 32.54
C ASN A 44 8.43 7.64 32.69
N TYR A 45 7.70 7.12 31.69
CA TYR A 45 7.36 5.72 31.65
C TYR A 45 8.62 4.88 31.48
N GLN A 46 8.77 3.82 32.29
CA GLN A 46 9.92 2.92 32.19
C GLN A 46 9.83 2.13 30.88
N ASN A 47 10.55 2.60 29.87
CA ASN A 47 10.55 1.98 28.55
C ASN A 47 11.70 0.96 28.44
N PRO A 48 11.45 -0.36 28.50
CA PRO A 48 12.49 -1.37 28.33
C PRO A 48 13.08 -1.35 26.90
N PRO A 49 14.18 -2.07 26.61
CA PRO A 49 14.74 -2.15 25.27
C PRO A 49 13.75 -2.71 24.23
N ARG A 50 13.81 -2.15 23.02
CA ARG A 50 12.96 -2.52 21.89
C ARG A 50 13.30 -3.91 21.33
N VAL A 51 12.75 -4.96 21.94
CA VAL A 51 12.97 -6.36 21.55
C VAL A 51 11.63 -7.06 21.32
N LYS A 52 11.45 -7.66 20.13
CA LYS A 52 10.26 -8.44 19.80
C LYS A 52 10.21 -9.71 20.64
N ARG A 53 9.05 -9.99 21.25
CA ARG A 53 8.83 -11.12 22.16
C ARG A 53 9.04 -12.47 21.50
N ALA A 54 8.80 -12.58 20.18
CA ALA A 54 9.08 -13.79 19.40
C ALA A 54 10.55 -14.22 19.41
N PHE A 55 11.50 -13.32 19.75
CA PHE A 55 12.92 -13.66 19.90
C PHE A 55 13.33 -14.06 21.32
N ARG A 56 12.42 -13.96 22.30
CA ARG A 56 12.68 -14.49 23.64
C ARG A 56 12.71 -16.01 23.61
N ASP A 57 13.37 -16.62 24.60
CA ASP A 57 13.43 -18.07 24.72
C ASP A 57 12.02 -18.70 24.71
N PRO A 58 11.68 -19.52 23.70
CA PRO A 58 10.39 -20.17 23.62
C PRO A 58 10.17 -21.22 24.72
N HIS A 59 11.24 -21.72 25.35
CA HIS A 59 11.18 -22.74 26.39
C HIS A 59 11.34 -22.16 27.81
N GLY A 60 11.42 -20.83 27.92
CA GLY A 60 11.52 -20.15 29.21
C GLY A 60 10.31 -20.38 30.11
N ASP A 61 10.53 -20.35 31.43
CA ASP A 61 9.46 -20.50 32.41
C ASP A 61 8.66 -19.19 32.61
N TRP A 62 8.01 -18.72 31.53
CA TRP A 62 7.19 -17.51 31.54
C TRP A 62 5.88 -17.71 32.31
N TRP A 63 5.41 -16.65 32.99
CA TRP A 63 4.07 -16.60 33.58
C TRP A 63 2.97 -16.67 32.51
N ASP A 64 3.09 -15.82 31.49
CA ASP A 64 2.31 -15.90 30.25
C ASP A 64 3.13 -16.62 29.19
N LYS A 65 2.80 -17.90 28.95
CA LYS A 65 3.48 -18.74 27.96
C LYS A 65 3.29 -18.26 26.53
N GLN A 66 2.16 -17.61 26.22
CA GLN A 66 1.83 -17.22 24.86
C GLN A 66 2.60 -15.96 24.45
N GLU A 67 2.63 -14.95 25.31
CA GLU A 67 3.36 -13.69 25.07
C GLU A 67 4.80 -13.70 25.58
N ARG A 68 5.26 -14.82 26.16
CA ARG A 68 6.60 -14.97 26.75
C ARG A 68 6.91 -13.82 27.73
N ARG A 69 5.98 -13.60 28.67
CA ARG A 69 5.97 -12.45 29.60
C ARG A 69 5.88 -12.90 31.05
N ASN A 70 6.58 -12.21 31.94
CA ASN A 70 6.41 -12.38 33.38
C ASN A 70 5.46 -11.35 33.99
N PHE A 71 4.78 -11.73 35.08
CA PHE A 71 3.91 -10.81 35.81
C PHE A 71 4.73 -9.65 36.41
N GLY A 72 4.24 -8.41 36.27
CA GLY A 72 4.92 -7.21 36.78
C GLY A 72 6.13 -6.74 35.96
N GLU A 73 6.47 -7.42 34.87
CA GLU A 73 7.53 -6.99 33.96
C GLU A 73 7.12 -5.69 33.23
N PRO A 74 7.98 -4.64 33.17
CA PRO A 74 7.73 -3.45 32.37
C PRO A 74 7.47 -3.81 30.90
N VAL A 75 6.51 -3.14 30.30
CA VAL A 75 6.08 -3.39 28.91
C VAL A 75 6.64 -2.26 28.06
N HIS A 76 7.21 -2.57 26.89
CA HIS A 76 7.65 -1.53 25.96
C HIS A 76 6.44 -0.69 25.50
N GLU A 77 6.62 0.61 25.26
CA GLU A 77 5.51 1.46 24.82
C GLU A 77 4.85 0.93 23.53
N GLU A 78 5.65 0.55 22.53
CA GLU A 78 5.23 -0.10 21.29
C GLU A 78 4.99 -1.63 21.41
N ASN A 79 4.44 -2.12 22.53
CA ASN A 79 4.28 -3.56 22.71
C ASN A 79 3.33 -4.21 21.70
N GLU A 80 2.46 -3.45 21.05
CA GLU A 80 1.60 -3.90 19.97
C GLU A 80 2.39 -4.38 18.73
N ILE A 81 3.53 -3.75 18.41
CA ILE A 81 4.40 -4.19 17.30
C ILE A 81 5.48 -5.17 17.74
N LEU A 82 5.81 -5.21 19.03
CA LEU A 82 6.78 -6.14 19.61
C LEU A 82 6.15 -7.41 20.18
N GLY A 83 4.81 -7.47 20.21
CA GLY A 83 4.01 -8.61 20.65
C GLY A 83 4.28 -9.90 19.88
N VAL A 84 3.94 -11.05 20.46
CA VAL A 84 4.04 -12.33 19.72
C VAL A 84 3.04 -12.37 18.56
N PHE A 85 1.88 -11.74 18.71
CA PHE A 85 0.86 -11.65 17.66
C PHE A 85 1.13 -10.61 16.57
N SER A 86 2.24 -9.88 16.64
CA SER A 86 2.65 -8.93 15.60
C SER A 86 3.29 -9.66 14.40
N PRO A 87 3.30 -9.06 13.19
CA PRO A 87 3.88 -9.68 12.00
C PRO A 87 5.30 -10.21 12.22
N GLU A 88 5.55 -11.47 11.88
CA GLU A 88 6.79 -12.16 12.20
C GLU A 88 8.03 -11.48 11.60
N GLN A 89 9.09 -11.36 12.41
CA GLN A 89 10.34 -10.75 11.96
C GLN A 89 11.29 -11.82 11.41
N TYR A 90 11.46 -11.84 10.10
CA TYR A 90 12.36 -12.78 9.45
C TYR A 90 13.84 -12.38 9.61
N THR A 91 14.69 -13.33 10.02
CA THR A 91 16.11 -13.08 10.36
C THR A 91 17.12 -13.78 9.44
N HIS A 92 16.69 -14.74 8.64
CA HIS A 92 17.61 -15.52 7.80
C HIS A 92 18.23 -14.71 6.66
N VAL A 93 17.49 -13.75 6.07
CA VAL A 93 18.04 -12.77 5.14
C VAL A 93 17.59 -11.35 5.48
N THR A 94 18.46 -10.37 5.26
CA THR A 94 18.12 -8.95 5.37
C THR A 94 17.01 -8.58 4.36
N SER A 95 16.08 -7.71 4.74
CA SER A 95 14.96 -7.30 3.88
C SER A 95 15.39 -6.82 2.50
N ARG A 96 16.49 -6.07 2.39
CA ARG A 96 17.05 -5.61 1.12
C ARG A 96 17.40 -6.78 0.17
N LYS A 97 18.06 -7.82 0.70
CA LYS A 97 18.39 -9.03 -0.07
C LYS A 97 17.14 -9.82 -0.43
N GLY A 98 16.15 -9.90 0.48
CA GLY A 98 14.86 -10.55 0.21
C GLY A 98 14.15 -9.93 -1.00
N PHE A 99 14.01 -8.61 -1.02
CA PHE A 99 13.43 -7.89 -2.17
C PHE A 99 14.25 -8.06 -3.45
N PHE A 100 15.58 -8.06 -3.35
CA PHE A 100 16.45 -8.30 -4.49
C PHE A 100 16.22 -9.69 -5.09
N HIS A 101 16.21 -10.75 -4.28
CA HIS A 101 15.95 -12.12 -4.75
C HIS A 101 14.56 -12.25 -5.40
N LEU A 102 13.53 -11.65 -4.78
CA LEU A 102 12.17 -11.65 -5.33
C LEU A 102 12.13 -10.93 -6.68
N GLY A 103 12.78 -9.77 -6.80
CA GLY A 103 12.85 -9.02 -8.05
C GLY A 103 13.56 -9.79 -9.16
N VAL A 104 14.70 -10.41 -8.85
CA VAL A 104 15.43 -11.28 -9.81
C VAL A 104 14.57 -12.45 -10.24
N PHE A 105 13.88 -13.12 -9.32
CA PHE A 105 12.98 -14.23 -9.65
C PHE A 105 11.86 -13.79 -10.61
N VAL A 106 11.14 -12.72 -10.27
CA VAL A 106 10.04 -12.20 -11.10
C VAL A 106 10.55 -11.77 -12.48
N ALA A 107 11.65 -11.02 -12.53
CA ALA A 107 12.24 -10.56 -13.78
C ALA A 107 12.69 -11.73 -14.67
N THR A 108 13.31 -12.76 -14.08
CA THR A 108 13.78 -13.93 -14.83
C THR A 108 12.61 -14.76 -15.33
N PHE A 109 11.61 -15.01 -14.49
CA PHE A 109 10.43 -15.79 -14.85
C PHE A 109 9.61 -15.10 -15.95
N LEU A 110 9.24 -13.83 -15.76
CA LEU A 110 8.46 -13.09 -16.74
C LEU A 110 9.26 -12.79 -18.00
N GLY A 111 10.57 -12.53 -17.88
CA GLY A 111 11.47 -12.37 -19.02
C GLY A 111 11.53 -13.64 -19.87
N PHE A 112 11.60 -14.81 -19.24
CA PHE A 112 11.55 -16.10 -19.94
C PHE A 112 10.19 -16.33 -20.60
N CYS A 113 9.07 -16.09 -19.90
CA CYS A 113 7.74 -16.20 -20.50
C CYS A 113 7.58 -15.27 -21.72
N GLY A 114 8.06 -14.03 -21.61
CA GLY A 114 8.08 -13.08 -22.72
C GLY A 114 8.90 -13.59 -23.90
N LEU A 115 10.11 -14.09 -23.63
CA LEU A 115 10.97 -14.69 -24.67
C LEU A 115 10.27 -15.85 -25.37
N VAL A 116 9.71 -16.79 -24.62
CA VAL A 116 8.95 -17.91 -25.19
C VAL A 116 7.79 -17.37 -26.03
N SER A 117 7.02 -16.41 -25.52
CA SER A 117 5.90 -15.81 -26.26
C SER A 117 6.32 -15.17 -27.59
N PHE A 118 7.51 -14.58 -27.69
CA PHE A 118 7.99 -13.99 -28.94
C PHE A 118 8.42 -15.02 -29.99
N TYR A 119 8.95 -16.17 -29.55
CA TYR A 119 9.47 -17.20 -30.44
C TYR A 119 8.52 -18.39 -30.63
N TYR A 120 7.42 -18.44 -29.89
CA TYR A 120 6.46 -19.52 -30.01
C TYR A 120 5.74 -19.43 -31.36
N PRO A 121 5.74 -20.50 -32.17
CA PRO A 121 5.08 -20.46 -33.47
C PRO A 121 3.57 -20.32 -33.31
N ASP A 122 2.95 -19.59 -34.24
CA ASP A 122 1.51 -19.50 -34.31
C ASP A 122 0.87 -20.87 -34.52
N LYS A 123 -0.36 -21.01 -34.02
CA LYS A 123 -1.11 -22.26 -34.15
C LYS A 123 -1.31 -22.60 -35.63
N PRO A 124 -0.94 -23.80 -36.10
CA PRO A 124 -1.11 -24.22 -37.50
C PRO A 124 -2.56 -24.64 -37.79
N SER A 125 -3.53 -23.82 -37.39
CA SER A 125 -4.94 -24.02 -37.73
C SER A 125 -5.63 -22.68 -37.91
N VAL A 126 -6.49 -22.60 -38.92
CA VAL A 126 -7.33 -21.44 -39.15
C VAL A 126 -8.29 -21.28 -37.95
N PRO A 127 -8.49 -20.07 -37.40
CA PRO A 127 -9.49 -19.84 -36.36
C PRO A 127 -10.87 -20.25 -36.83
N ARG A 128 -11.67 -20.79 -35.91
CA ARG A 128 -13.03 -21.25 -36.23
C ARG A 128 -13.90 -20.05 -36.63
N THR A 129 -14.52 -20.14 -37.80
CA THR A 129 -15.47 -19.14 -38.30
C THR A 129 -16.90 -19.63 -38.12
N TYR A 130 -17.82 -18.67 -37.99
CA TYR A 130 -19.25 -18.92 -37.87
C TYR A 130 -20.03 -18.15 -38.95
N PRO A 131 -21.15 -18.70 -39.45
CA PRO A 131 -22.03 -17.97 -40.35
C PRO A 131 -22.57 -16.72 -39.65
N GLU A 132 -22.56 -15.57 -40.34
CA GLU A 132 -23.01 -14.26 -39.81
C GLU A 132 -22.38 -13.84 -38.47
N GLY A 133 -21.23 -14.41 -38.09
CA GLY A 133 -20.56 -14.09 -36.83
C GLY A 133 -21.39 -14.34 -35.57
N LEU A 134 -22.40 -15.21 -35.65
CA LEU A 134 -23.37 -15.47 -34.57
C LEU A 134 -24.04 -14.18 -34.04
N GLU A 135 -24.24 -13.16 -34.90
CA GLU A 135 -24.76 -11.86 -34.49
C GLU A 135 -26.10 -11.97 -33.76
N LYS A 136 -27.01 -12.82 -34.24
CA LYS A 136 -28.32 -12.99 -33.62
C LYS A 136 -28.23 -13.68 -32.26
N GLU A 137 -27.37 -14.69 -32.15
CA GLU A 137 -27.18 -15.51 -30.96
C GLU A 137 -26.39 -14.77 -29.87
N LEU A 138 -25.51 -13.83 -30.25
CA LEU A 138 -24.66 -13.07 -29.34
C LEU A 138 -25.28 -11.76 -28.82
N GLY A 139 -26.51 -11.43 -29.22
CA GLY A 139 -27.24 -10.27 -28.69
C GLY A 139 -27.50 -9.14 -29.70
N GLY A 140 -27.30 -9.39 -30.99
CA GLY A 140 -27.73 -8.51 -32.08
C GLY A 140 -26.69 -7.45 -32.49
N PRO A 141 -27.14 -6.37 -33.16
CA PRO A 141 -26.27 -5.45 -33.90
C PRO A 141 -25.17 -4.74 -33.12
N ASN A 142 -25.30 -4.67 -31.78
CA ASN A 142 -24.35 -3.98 -30.91
C ASN A 142 -23.50 -4.96 -30.06
N ALA A 143 -23.65 -6.26 -30.26
CA ALA A 143 -22.88 -7.26 -29.55
C ALA A 143 -21.52 -7.53 -30.23
N VAL A 144 -20.54 -7.95 -29.44
CA VAL A 144 -19.26 -8.45 -29.98
C VAL A 144 -19.54 -9.74 -30.75
N LYS A 145 -19.38 -9.69 -32.07
CA LYS A 145 -19.62 -10.81 -32.98
C LYS A 145 -18.46 -11.81 -32.92
N ALA A 146 -18.75 -13.08 -33.14
CA ALA A 146 -17.73 -14.08 -33.42
C ALA A 146 -17.18 -13.90 -34.85
N ARG A 147 -16.02 -14.50 -35.14
CA ARG A 147 -15.38 -14.39 -36.46
C ARG A 147 -16.30 -14.92 -37.58
N LYS A 148 -16.60 -14.10 -38.58
CA LYS A 148 -17.40 -14.48 -39.75
C LYS A 148 -16.55 -15.23 -40.79
N SER A 149 -17.17 -16.13 -41.54
CA SER A 149 -16.51 -16.82 -42.66
C SER A 149 -16.15 -15.82 -43.77
N GLY A 150 -14.88 -15.79 -44.19
CA GLY A 150 -14.39 -14.90 -45.25
C GLY A 150 -13.93 -13.53 -44.78
N GLU A 151 -13.99 -13.24 -43.48
CA GLU A 151 -13.36 -12.05 -42.89
C GLU A 151 -11.95 -12.39 -42.36
N ASP A 152 -10.97 -11.65 -42.89
CA ASP A 152 -9.55 -11.73 -42.50
C ASP A 152 -9.14 -10.65 -41.48
N SER A 153 -10.03 -9.70 -41.17
CA SER A 153 -9.76 -8.65 -40.19
C SER A 153 -9.89 -9.18 -38.76
N TRP A 154 -8.86 -8.91 -37.96
CA TRP A 154 -8.83 -9.08 -36.51
C TRP A 154 -9.45 -7.88 -35.81
#